data_AF-A0A2G7GBK3-F1
#
_entry.id   AF-A0A2G7GBK3-F1
#
_cell.length_a   1.000
_cell.length_b   1.000
_cell.length_c   1.000
_cell.angle_alpha   90.00
_cell.angle_beta   90.00
_cell.angle_gamma   90.00
#
_symmetry.space_group_name_H-M   'P 1'
#
loop_
_entity.id
_entity.type
_entity.pdbx_description
1 polymer ?
#
loop_
_entity_poly.entity_id
_entity_poly.type
_entity_poly.pdbx_seq_one_letter_code
_entity_poly.pdbx_strand_id
1 'polypeptide(L)'
;MNREEEKDATILRIRDLKEAARRNLPKTYADFHDEGAMDLIALHDNEEAYNRYKIRPHTLVNVENIDMSSEFLGSKVALPITVGPTGMQRLAHPDGELAVSRAAARKNLAMVLATHSTVGLEEVAMQGNGNPYSIHLLMLKDRALMANMIRRAEEAGYKAVFLSADCPRLGKRINEGREEFFGGDTDMQFGASIEWHTIIPWIRQITSLPLWIKGVSTVEDVELAIKHGVDGVLISNHGGR
;
A
#
# COMPACT_ATOMS: atom_id res chain seq x y z
N MET A 1 -4.11 -31.02 -6.76
CA MET A 1 -5.56 -30.75 -6.59
C MET A 1 -5.70 -29.26 -6.31
N ASN A 2 -6.46 -28.49 -7.10
CA ASN A 2 -6.53 -27.02 -6.96
C ASN A 2 -7.43 -26.55 -5.79
N ARG A 3 -7.69 -27.44 -4.83
CA ARG A 3 -8.42 -27.16 -3.61
C ARG A 3 -7.47 -27.49 -2.47
N GLU A 4 -6.84 -26.45 -1.93
CA GLU A 4 -6.08 -26.58 -0.69
C GLU A 4 -7.04 -26.87 0.46
N GLU A 5 -6.49 -27.38 1.57
CA GLU A 5 -7.24 -27.63 2.78
C GLU A 5 -7.78 -26.30 3.35
N GLU A 6 -9.10 -26.19 3.49
CA GLU A 6 -9.77 -24.98 3.97
C GLU A 6 -9.38 -24.73 5.44
N LYS A 7 -8.68 -23.61 5.68
CA LYS A 7 -8.29 -23.22 7.05
C LYS A 7 -9.44 -22.60 7.85
N ASP A 8 -10.44 -22.08 7.14
CA ASP A 8 -11.66 -21.51 7.71
C ASP A 8 -12.82 -21.74 6.73
N ALA A 9 -13.78 -22.59 7.13
CA ALA A 9 -14.94 -22.94 6.30
C ALA A 9 -15.91 -21.77 6.07
N THR A 10 -15.73 -20.65 6.78
CA THR A 10 -16.60 -19.47 6.72
C THR A 10 -16.00 -18.31 5.93
N ILE A 11 -14.70 -18.36 5.61
CA ILE A 11 -13.98 -17.31 4.90
C ILE A 11 -13.46 -17.87 3.58
N LEU A 12 -14.25 -17.74 2.52
CA LEU A 12 -13.97 -18.31 1.21
C LEU A 12 -13.57 -17.24 0.19
N ARG A 13 -13.83 -15.96 0.48
CA ARG A 13 -13.57 -14.80 -0.38
C ARG A 13 -13.09 -13.60 0.44
N ILE A 14 -12.44 -12.65 -0.22
CA ILE A 14 -12.02 -11.37 0.42
C ILE A 14 -13.23 -10.59 0.98
N ARG A 15 -14.41 -10.72 0.37
CA ARG A 15 -15.64 -10.11 0.91
C ARG A 15 -16.03 -10.69 2.27
N ASP A 16 -15.86 -11.99 2.47
CA ASP A 16 -16.19 -12.66 3.74
C ASP A 16 -15.26 -12.15 4.86
N LEU A 17 -13.99 -11.86 4.55
CA LEU A 17 -13.05 -11.20 5.46
C LEU A 17 -13.54 -9.81 5.87
N LYS A 18 -14.02 -9.00 4.91
CA LYS A 18 -14.59 -7.66 5.18
C LYS A 18 -15.80 -7.74 6.11
N GLU A 19 -16.72 -8.67 5.83
CA GLU A 19 -17.92 -8.89 6.64
C GLU A 19 -17.60 -9.43 8.04
N ALA A 20 -16.58 -10.30 8.16
CA ALA A 20 -16.08 -10.75 9.45
C ALA A 20 -15.42 -9.60 10.23
N ALA A 21 -14.60 -8.77 9.58
CA ALA A 21 -13.97 -7.61 10.23
C ALA A 21 -15.02 -6.63 10.76
N ARG A 22 -16.05 -6.27 9.97
CA ARG A 22 -17.15 -5.40 10.41
C ARG A 22 -17.93 -5.92 11.62
N ARG A 23 -18.00 -7.24 11.80
CA ARG A 23 -18.65 -7.87 12.97
C ARG A 23 -17.78 -7.86 14.22
N ASN A 24 -16.45 -7.83 14.06
CA ASN A 24 -15.50 -8.01 15.15
C ASN A 24 -14.77 -6.72 15.56
N LEU A 25 -14.78 -5.68 14.72
CA LEU A 25 -14.16 -4.39 14.99
C LEU A 25 -15.18 -3.37 15.53
N PRO A 26 -14.73 -2.41 16.38
CA PRO A 26 -15.49 -1.20 16.61
C PRO A 26 -15.86 -0.54 15.28
N LYS A 27 -17.10 -0.05 15.18
CA LYS A 27 -17.62 0.54 13.94
C LYS A 27 -16.68 1.61 13.37
N THR A 28 -16.16 2.49 14.22
CA THR A 28 -15.24 3.55 13.80
C THR A 28 -13.94 3.04 13.17
N TYR A 29 -13.43 1.90 13.62
CA TYR A 29 -12.22 1.30 13.05
C TYR A 29 -12.52 0.54 11.76
N ALA A 30 -13.66 -0.15 11.70
CA ALA A 30 -14.12 -0.78 10.47
C ALA A 30 -14.35 0.26 9.37
N ASP A 31 -15.08 1.33 9.67
CA ASP A 31 -15.36 2.44 8.76
C ASP A 31 -14.07 3.18 8.35
N PHE A 32 -13.11 3.39 9.27
CA PHE A 32 -11.82 4.01 8.95
C PHE A 32 -11.09 3.26 7.82
N HIS A 33 -11.15 1.93 7.80
CA HIS A 33 -10.50 1.11 6.79
C HIS A 33 -11.36 0.87 5.53
N ASP A 34 -12.67 0.68 5.69
CA ASP A 34 -13.57 0.24 4.60
C ASP A 34 -14.17 1.36 3.76
N GLU A 35 -14.18 2.60 4.27
CA GLU A 35 -14.83 3.74 3.61
C GLU A 35 -13.86 4.54 2.72
N GLY A 36 -14.45 5.40 1.88
CA GLY A 36 -13.78 6.24 0.90
C GLY A 36 -14.20 7.70 1.00
N ALA A 37 -13.82 8.49 -0.01
CA ALA A 37 -14.18 9.89 -0.11
C ALA A 37 -15.65 10.07 -0.54
N MET A 38 -16.29 11.10 0.03
CA MET A 38 -17.63 11.56 -0.35
C MET A 38 -18.64 10.41 -0.41
N ASP A 39 -19.37 10.27 -1.51
CA ASP A 39 -20.44 9.29 -1.71
C ASP A 39 -19.91 7.91 -2.17
N LEU A 40 -18.61 7.62 -1.97
CA LEU A 40 -17.95 6.34 -2.25
C LEU A 40 -17.95 5.89 -3.72
N ILE A 41 -18.31 6.79 -4.65
CA ILE A 41 -18.44 6.48 -6.08
C ILE A 41 -17.15 5.86 -6.65
N ALA A 42 -16.00 6.48 -6.39
CA ALA A 42 -14.71 5.98 -6.88
C ALA A 42 -14.31 4.65 -6.23
N LEU A 43 -14.67 4.45 -4.96
CA LEU A 43 -14.42 3.19 -4.24
C LEU A 43 -15.22 2.05 -4.86
N HIS A 44 -16.52 2.27 -5.13
CA HIS A 44 -17.36 1.27 -5.79
C HIS A 44 -16.94 1.02 -7.24
N ASP A 45 -16.61 2.06 -8.01
CA ASP A 45 -16.12 1.88 -9.38
C ASP A 45 -14.79 1.11 -9.42
N ASN A 46 -13.90 1.26 -8.45
CA ASN A 46 -12.68 0.45 -8.36
C ASN A 46 -12.98 -1.06 -8.30
N GLU A 47 -14.00 -1.46 -7.53
CA GLU A 47 -14.40 -2.86 -7.42
C GLU A 47 -15.13 -3.33 -8.69
N GLU A 48 -16.06 -2.52 -9.19
CA GLU A 48 -16.89 -2.85 -10.36
C GLU A 48 -16.11 -2.81 -11.68
N ALA A 49 -15.02 -2.06 -11.75
CA ALA A 49 -14.20 -1.91 -12.95
C ALA A 49 -13.71 -3.24 -13.51
N TYR A 50 -13.35 -4.18 -12.63
CA TYR A 50 -12.89 -5.50 -13.04
C TYR A 50 -13.98 -6.29 -13.77
N ASN A 51 -15.27 -6.02 -13.52
CA ASN A 51 -16.37 -6.68 -14.22
C ASN A 51 -16.46 -6.30 -15.71
N ARG A 52 -15.87 -5.16 -16.10
CA ARG A 52 -15.82 -4.71 -17.50
C ARG A 52 -14.87 -5.57 -18.34
N TYR A 53 -13.87 -6.19 -17.71
CA TYR A 53 -12.88 -7.03 -18.39
C TYR A 53 -13.21 -8.52 -18.19
N LYS A 54 -13.13 -9.30 -19.27
CA LYS A 54 -13.36 -10.76 -19.24
C LYS A 54 -12.10 -11.51 -19.60
N ILE A 55 -11.81 -12.59 -18.87
CA ILE A 55 -10.72 -13.51 -19.21
C ILE A 55 -11.20 -14.39 -20.37
N ARG A 56 -10.45 -14.42 -21.47
CA ARG A 56 -10.69 -15.35 -22.58
C ARG A 56 -9.88 -16.64 -22.34
N PRO A 57 -10.52 -17.75 -21.91
CA PRO A 57 -9.78 -18.98 -21.64
C PRO A 57 -9.24 -19.57 -22.95
N HIS A 58 -8.00 -20.05 -22.91
CA HIS A 58 -7.41 -20.83 -23.99
C HIS A 58 -7.57 -22.32 -23.66
N THR A 59 -8.14 -23.09 -24.58
CA THR A 59 -8.40 -24.52 -24.40
C THR A 59 -7.18 -25.37 -24.76
N LEU A 60 -7.06 -26.55 -24.13
CA LEU A 60 -5.98 -27.52 -24.38
C LEU A 60 -4.55 -26.97 -24.19
N VAL A 61 -4.39 -25.98 -23.32
CA VAL A 61 -3.08 -25.49 -22.87
C VAL A 61 -2.60 -26.38 -21.72
N ASN A 62 -1.36 -26.88 -21.79
CA ASN A 62 -0.77 -27.63 -20.69
C ASN A 62 -0.52 -26.69 -19.50
N VAL A 63 -1.25 -26.91 -18.40
CA VAL A 63 -1.17 -26.15 -17.15
C VAL A 63 -0.80 -27.05 -15.97
N GLU A 64 -0.14 -28.18 -16.23
CA GLU A 64 0.31 -29.12 -15.18
C GLU A 64 1.24 -28.44 -14.16
N ASN A 65 2.12 -27.57 -14.65
CA ASN A 65 3.09 -26.85 -13.83
C ASN A 65 2.93 -25.34 -14.03
N ILE A 66 2.25 -24.67 -13.09
CA ILE A 66 2.06 -23.22 -13.10
C ILE A 66 3.09 -22.59 -12.16
N ASP A 67 4.00 -21.79 -12.72
CA ASP A 67 4.88 -20.92 -11.93
C ASP A 67 4.23 -19.54 -11.80
N MET A 68 3.80 -19.20 -10.59
CA MET A 68 3.29 -17.87 -10.25
C MET A 68 4.36 -16.97 -9.63
N SER A 69 5.61 -17.43 -9.52
CA SER A 69 6.69 -16.59 -9.00
C SER A 69 6.95 -15.42 -9.93
N SER A 70 7.41 -14.32 -9.34
CA SER A 70 7.70 -13.08 -10.04
C SER A 70 8.90 -12.38 -9.39
N GLU A 71 9.20 -11.18 -9.87
CA GLU A 71 10.22 -10.31 -9.32
C GLU A 71 9.60 -8.99 -8.86
N PHE A 72 10.01 -8.51 -7.69
CA PHE A 72 9.65 -7.20 -7.17
C PHE A 72 10.92 -6.49 -6.70
N LEU A 73 11.29 -5.41 -7.37
CA LEU A 73 12.47 -4.59 -7.04
C LEU A 73 13.77 -5.43 -6.92
N GLY A 74 14.08 -6.24 -7.93
CA GLY A 74 15.28 -7.09 -7.91
C GLY A 74 15.17 -8.35 -7.04
N SER A 75 14.03 -8.60 -6.40
CA SER A 75 13.86 -9.70 -5.44
C SER A 75 12.80 -10.69 -5.89
N LYS A 76 13.09 -11.99 -5.78
CA LYS A 76 12.15 -13.05 -6.16
C LYS A 76 11.01 -13.16 -5.13
N VAL A 77 9.77 -13.11 -5.61
CA VAL A 77 8.54 -13.24 -4.81
C VAL A 77 7.73 -14.45 -5.26
N ALA A 78 6.92 -15.02 -4.37
CA ALA A 78 6.11 -16.21 -4.68
C ALA A 78 4.92 -15.93 -5.60
N LEU A 79 4.40 -14.70 -5.60
CA LEU A 79 3.25 -14.26 -6.39
C LEU A 79 3.49 -12.83 -6.91
N PRO A 80 2.90 -12.43 -8.06
CA PRO A 80 2.89 -11.05 -8.52
C PRO A 80 1.88 -10.19 -7.73
N ILE A 81 1.87 -10.35 -6.40
CA ILE A 81 0.98 -9.66 -5.47
C ILE A 81 1.86 -9.16 -4.31
N THR A 82 1.63 -7.92 -3.88
CA THR A 82 2.35 -7.29 -2.76
C THR A 82 1.36 -6.77 -1.73
N VAL A 83 1.78 -6.66 -0.48
CA VAL A 83 1.04 -5.94 0.54
C VAL A 83 1.20 -4.44 0.29
N GLY A 84 0.10 -3.76 -0.04
CA GLY A 84 0.08 -2.31 -0.24
C GLY A 84 0.21 -1.52 1.07
N PRO A 85 0.60 -0.24 1.01
CA PRO A 85 0.76 0.57 2.20
C PRO A 85 -0.61 0.93 2.80
N THR A 86 -0.85 0.47 4.02
CA THR A 86 -2.01 0.84 4.84
C THR A 86 -1.52 1.17 6.24
N GLY A 87 -1.80 2.37 6.73
CA GLY A 87 -1.40 2.81 8.06
C GLY A 87 -2.36 2.36 9.16
N MET A 88 -1.94 2.58 10.40
CA MET A 88 -2.74 2.37 11.61
C MET A 88 -3.29 0.95 11.76
N GLN A 89 -2.52 -0.08 11.41
CA GLN A 89 -3.03 -1.45 11.38
C GLN A 89 -3.37 -2.00 12.78
N ARG A 90 -2.86 -1.39 13.85
CA ARG A 90 -3.28 -1.70 15.23
C ARG A 90 -4.75 -1.39 15.54
N LEU A 91 -5.42 -0.61 14.71
CA LEU A 91 -6.89 -0.46 14.78
C LEU A 91 -7.62 -1.77 14.45
N ALA A 92 -7.03 -2.61 13.59
CA ALA A 92 -7.63 -3.89 13.19
C ALA A 92 -7.20 -5.06 14.09
N HIS A 93 -5.97 -5.06 14.63
CA HIS A 93 -5.47 -6.12 15.51
C HIS A 93 -4.27 -5.63 16.34
N PRO A 94 -4.10 -6.00 17.63
CA PRO A 94 -2.99 -5.52 18.46
C PRO A 94 -1.57 -5.70 17.88
N ASP A 95 -1.36 -6.76 17.11
CA ASP A 95 -0.08 -7.01 16.42
C ASP A 95 0.18 -6.08 15.21
N GLY A 96 -0.86 -5.47 14.64
CA GLY A 96 -0.81 -4.54 13.51
C GLY A 96 0.13 -4.98 12.39
N GLU A 97 1.06 -4.08 12.02
CA GLU A 97 2.02 -4.26 10.93
C GLU A 97 2.94 -5.47 11.14
N LEU A 98 3.20 -5.89 12.38
CA LEU A 98 4.02 -7.07 12.65
C LEU A 98 3.34 -8.36 12.21
N ALA A 99 2.03 -8.50 12.41
CA ALA A 99 1.28 -9.67 11.96
C ALA A 99 1.26 -9.76 10.42
N VAL A 100 1.06 -8.62 9.76
CA VAL A 100 1.09 -8.53 8.29
C VAL A 100 2.49 -8.84 7.75
N SER A 101 3.53 -8.31 8.39
CA SER A 101 4.92 -8.60 8.01
C SER A 101 5.26 -10.08 8.15
N ARG A 102 4.88 -10.74 9.26
CA ARG A 102 5.02 -12.20 9.42
C ARG A 102 4.24 -13.00 8.38
N ALA A 103 3.07 -12.53 7.97
CA ALA A 103 2.27 -13.19 6.93
C ALA A 103 2.95 -13.07 5.56
N ALA A 104 3.42 -11.88 5.20
CA ALA A 104 4.17 -11.61 3.97
C ALA A 104 5.45 -12.45 3.92
N ALA A 105 6.23 -12.49 5.00
CA ALA A 105 7.44 -13.29 5.11
C ALA A 105 7.19 -14.80 4.91
N ARG A 106 6.18 -15.35 5.60
CA ARG A 106 5.80 -16.78 5.46
C ARG A 106 5.36 -17.16 4.05
N LYS A 107 4.83 -16.21 3.28
CA LYS A 107 4.38 -16.43 1.90
C LYS A 107 5.39 -15.93 0.86
N ASN A 108 6.56 -15.44 1.27
CA ASN A 108 7.55 -14.77 0.42
C ASN A 108 6.92 -13.70 -0.49
N LEU A 109 6.14 -12.81 0.10
CA LEU A 109 5.53 -11.66 -0.57
C LEU A 109 6.24 -10.38 -0.18
N ALA A 110 6.28 -9.44 -1.13
CA ALA A 110 6.73 -8.10 -0.88
C ALA A 110 5.76 -7.36 0.06
N MET A 111 6.28 -6.36 0.79
CA MET A 111 5.47 -5.47 1.62
C MET A 111 5.91 -4.01 1.48
N VAL A 112 4.95 -3.14 1.19
CA VAL A 112 5.14 -1.70 1.23
C VAL A 112 4.57 -1.18 2.56
N LEU A 113 5.43 -0.69 3.45
CA LEU A 113 5.05 -0.18 4.76
C LEU A 113 4.61 1.29 4.67
N ALA A 114 3.43 1.62 5.18
CA ALA A 114 2.92 3.00 5.18
C ALA A 114 3.69 3.92 6.14
N THR A 115 3.72 5.23 5.83
CA THR A 115 4.29 6.27 6.71
C THR A 115 3.66 6.25 8.10
N HIS A 116 2.33 6.08 8.16
CA HIS A 116 1.57 6.00 9.41
C HIS A 116 1.50 4.58 9.95
N SER A 117 2.64 3.88 10.03
CA SER A 117 2.74 2.61 10.74
C SER A 117 2.57 2.82 12.24
N THR A 118 1.87 1.91 12.92
CA THR A 118 1.77 1.90 14.40
C THR A 118 2.95 1.21 15.10
N VAL A 119 3.92 0.74 14.33
CA VAL A 119 5.15 0.08 14.80
C VAL A 119 6.37 0.62 14.03
N GLY A 120 7.56 0.61 14.64
CA GLY A 120 8.79 1.05 13.99
C GLY A 120 9.12 0.26 12.72
N LEU A 121 9.64 0.93 11.69
CA LEU A 121 9.96 0.29 10.42
C LEU A 121 11.02 -0.81 10.55
N GLU A 122 11.92 -0.67 11.53
CA GLU A 122 12.96 -1.65 11.84
C GLU A 122 12.34 -2.94 12.38
N GLU A 123 11.42 -2.82 13.34
CA GLU A 123 10.72 -3.96 13.93
C GLU A 123 9.88 -4.71 12.90
N VAL A 124 9.25 -3.96 11.97
CA VAL A 124 8.50 -4.55 10.84
C VAL A 124 9.43 -5.35 9.93
N ALA A 125 10.59 -4.78 9.54
CA ALA A 125 11.56 -5.46 8.68
C ALA A 125 12.18 -6.68 9.37
N MET A 126 12.37 -6.65 10.69
CA MET A 126 12.86 -7.78 11.49
C MET A 126 11.92 -9.00 11.46
N GLN A 127 10.64 -8.84 11.12
CA GLN A 127 9.73 -10.00 10.93
C GLN A 127 9.93 -10.69 9.56
N GLY A 128 10.71 -10.09 8.67
CA GLY A 128 11.00 -10.61 7.33
C GLY A 128 11.87 -11.87 7.36
N ASN A 129 11.78 -12.65 6.28
CA ASN A 129 12.62 -13.85 6.07
C ASN A 129 13.33 -13.80 4.72
N GLY A 130 13.79 -12.61 4.31
CA GLY A 130 14.43 -12.35 3.01
C GLY A 130 13.49 -11.81 1.93
N ASN A 131 12.20 -11.70 2.21
CA ASN A 131 11.23 -11.04 1.33
C ASN A 131 11.48 -9.51 1.26
N PRO A 132 11.20 -8.85 0.13
CA PRO A 132 11.54 -7.43 -0.05
C PRO A 132 10.53 -6.49 0.65
N TYR A 133 11.06 -5.45 1.28
CA TYR A 133 10.29 -4.37 1.90
C TYR A 133 10.50 -3.05 1.16
N SER A 134 9.50 -2.18 1.16
CA SER A 134 9.61 -0.81 0.64
C SER A 134 8.88 0.16 1.56
N ILE A 135 9.35 1.40 1.65
CA ILE A 135 8.74 2.40 2.51
C ILE A 135 7.84 3.28 1.65
N HIS A 136 6.61 3.49 2.10
CA HIS A 136 5.69 4.46 1.52
C HIS A 136 5.78 5.76 2.31
N LEU A 137 5.91 6.87 1.60
CA LEU A 137 6.03 8.22 2.14
C LEU A 137 4.88 9.09 1.68
N LEU A 138 4.11 9.59 2.64
CA LEU A 138 3.25 10.75 2.45
C LEU A 138 4.10 12.02 2.42
N MET A 139 3.62 13.02 1.72
CA MET A 139 4.27 14.31 1.65
C MET A 139 4.05 15.08 2.93
N LEU A 140 5.06 15.08 3.80
CA LEU A 140 5.07 15.87 5.02
C LEU A 140 5.70 17.24 4.74
N LYS A 141 5.26 18.28 5.47
CA LYS A 141 5.92 19.58 5.48
C LYS A 141 7.33 19.49 6.06
N ASP A 142 7.52 18.63 7.06
CA ASP A 142 8.81 18.39 7.67
C ASP A 142 9.69 17.50 6.77
N ARG A 143 10.57 18.16 6.01
CA ARG A 143 11.55 17.51 5.14
C ARG A 143 12.61 16.73 5.92
N ALA A 144 12.96 17.18 7.13
CA ALA A 144 13.95 16.49 7.95
C ALA A 144 13.39 15.16 8.47
N LEU A 145 12.12 15.13 8.86
CA LEU A 145 11.42 13.90 9.23
C LEU A 145 11.39 12.91 8.05
N MET A 146 11.02 13.36 6.86
CA MET A 146 11.03 12.52 5.65
C MET A 146 12.43 11.96 5.35
N ALA A 147 13.47 12.81 5.38
CA ALA A 147 14.84 12.37 5.16
C ALA A 147 15.30 11.34 6.20
N ASN A 148 14.92 11.53 7.47
CA ASN A 148 15.22 10.57 8.54
C ASN A 148 14.50 9.23 8.34
N MET A 149 13.24 9.24 7.89
CA MET A 149 12.51 8.00 7.57
C MET A 149 13.15 7.23 6.41
N ILE A 150 13.57 7.95 5.36
CA ILE A 150 14.28 7.34 4.22
C ILE A 150 15.59 6.68 4.69
N ARG A 151 16.42 7.42 5.42
CA ARG A 151 17.71 6.91 5.92
C ARG A 151 17.52 5.68 6.81
N ARG A 152 16.56 5.72 7.72
CA ARG A 152 16.23 4.57 8.58
C ARG A 152 15.75 3.37 7.77
N ALA A 153 14.93 3.59 6.75
CA ALA A 153 14.49 2.52 5.85
C ALA A 153 15.66 1.90 5.09
N GLU A 154 16.58 2.71 4.55
CA GLU A 154 17.83 2.22 3.95
C GLU A 154 18.65 1.37 4.91
N GLU A 155 18.89 1.86 6.13
CA GLU A 155 19.65 1.16 7.18
C GLU A 155 18.98 -0.16 7.59
N ALA A 156 17.64 -0.21 7.58
CA ALA A 156 16.86 -1.41 7.86
C ALA A 156 16.74 -2.36 6.66
N GLY A 157 17.36 -2.04 5.52
CA GLY A 157 17.40 -2.91 4.33
C GLY A 157 16.19 -2.83 3.41
N TYR A 158 15.36 -1.79 3.54
CA TYR A 158 14.27 -1.53 2.60
C TYR A 158 14.83 -1.27 1.19
N LYS A 159 14.07 -1.69 0.17
CA LYS A 159 14.52 -1.77 -1.23
C LYS A 159 14.06 -0.62 -2.10
N ALA A 160 13.07 0.17 -1.70
CA ALA A 160 12.56 1.31 -2.46
C ALA A 160 11.77 2.29 -1.59
N VAL A 161 11.62 3.50 -2.13
CA VAL A 161 10.74 4.56 -1.61
C VAL A 161 9.55 4.74 -2.55
N PHE A 162 8.33 4.61 -2.03
CA PHE A 162 7.07 4.89 -2.73
C PHE A 162 6.52 6.23 -2.24
N LEU A 163 6.79 7.30 -2.98
CA LEU A 163 6.29 8.63 -2.68
C LEU A 163 4.84 8.79 -3.16
N SER A 164 3.92 9.17 -2.28
CA SER A 164 2.55 9.47 -2.70
C SER A 164 2.40 10.90 -3.20
N ALA A 165 1.93 11.03 -4.43
CA ALA A 165 1.57 12.31 -5.05
C ALA A 165 0.05 12.60 -4.99
N ASP A 166 -0.78 11.61 -4.65
CA ASP A 166 -2.25 11.69 -4.66
C ASP A 166 -2.88 12.31 -3.39
N CYS A 167 -2.08 12.65 -2.38
CA CYS A 167 -2.57 13.10 -1.07
C CYS A 167 -1.88 14.39 -0.55
N PRO A 168 -1.88 15.52 -1.29
CA PRO A 168 -1.40 16.81 -0.77
C PRO A 168 -2.32 17.38 0.35
N ARG A 169 -3.57 16.89 0.36
CA ARG A 169 -4.60 17.06 1.38
C ARG A 169 -5.34 15.74 1.51
N LEU A 170 -5.86 15.47 2.70
CA LEU A 170 -6.73 14.31 2.91
C LEU A 170 -8.04 14.47 2.11
N GLY A 171 -8.49 13.37 1.50
CA GLY A 171 -9.82 13.29 0.92
C GLY A 171 -10.91 13.46 1.99
N LYS A 172 -12.05 14.01 1.58
CA LYS A 172 -13.18 14.25 2.50
C LYS A 172 -13.95 12.95 2.74
N ARG A 173 -13.62 12.26 3.83
CA ARG A 173 -14.28 11.01 4.26
C ARG A 173 -15.40 11.34 5.26
N ILE A 174 -16.66 11.23 4.81
CA ILE A 174 -17.83 11.75 5.53
C ILE A 174 -18.06 11.03 6.87
N ASN A 175 -17.74 9.72 6.92
CA ASN A 175 -17.84 8.90 8.12
C ASN A 175 -16.99 9.44 9.28
N GLU A 176 -15.75 9.88 9.01
CA GLU A 176 -14.83 10.35 10.05
C GLU A 176 -15.32 11.63 10.75
N GLY A 177 -16.01 12.50 10.00
CA GLY A 177 -16.63 13.71 10.55
C GLY A 177 -17.91 13.45 11.33
N ARG A 178 -18.55 12.29 11.16
CA ARG A 178 -19.76 11.89 11.91
C ARG A 178 -19.44 11.16 13.21
N GLU A 179 -18.31 10.45 13.23
CA GLU A 179 -17.94 9.55 14.32
C GLU A 179 -16.89 10.13 15.28
N GLU A 180 -16.62 11.44 15.20
CA GLU A 180 -15.55 12.14 15.96
C GLU A 180 -14.25 11.33 15.96
N PHE A 181 -13.80 10.89 14.79
CA PHE A 181 -12.61 10.03 14.71
C PHE A 181 -11.35 10.82 15.14
N PHE A 182 -10.91 10.60 16.38
CA PHE A 182 -9.75 11.22 17.04
C PHE A 182 -8.38 10.80 16.48
N GLY A 183 -8.31 10.26 15.27
CA GLY A 183 -7.04 9.90 14.61
C GLY A 183 -6.53 10.93 13.61
N GLY A 184 -7.32 11.99 13.34
CA GLY A 184 -7.00 13.01 12.33
C GLY A 184 -6.01 14.08 12.77
N ASP A 185 -5.78 14.24 14.09
CA ASP A 185 -4.82 15.19 14.62
C ASP A 185 -3.44 14.54 14.76
N THR A 186 -2.91 14.07 13.63
CA THR A 186 -1.48 13.75 13.59
C THR A 186 -0.74 15.07 13.41
N ASP A 187 0.21 15.37 14.31
CA ASP A 187 1.18 16.48 14.19
C ASP A 187 1.92 16.52 12.81
N MET A 188 1.76 15.47 11.99
CA MET A 188 2.19 15.40 10.61
C MET A 188 1.36 16.31 9.68
N GLN A 189 1.87 17.51 9.47
CA GLN A 189 1.28 18.44 8.50
C GLN A 189 1.63 18.01 7.05
N PHE A 190 0.61 17.87 6.20
CA PHE A 190 0.80 17.56 4.77
C PHE A 190 1.38 18.75 3.97
N GLY A 191 2.36 18.45 3.13
CA GLY A 191 2.95 19.40 2.18
C GLY A 191 2.17 19.44 0.86
N ALA A 192 1.45 20.54 0.61
CA ALA A 192 0.66 20.71 -0.63
C ALA A 192 1.36 21.52 -1.74
N SER A 193 2.55 22.03 -1.49
CA SER A 193 3.32 22.84 -2.46
C SER A 193 4.41 22.01 -3.16
N ILE A 194 4.08 20.78 -3.55
CA ILE A 194 5.05 19.86 -4.16
C ILE A 194 5.02 19.96 -5.68
N GLU A 195 6.20 19.94 -6.29
CA GLU A 195 6.36 20.04 -7.74
C GLU A 195 7.42 19.03 -8.20
N TRP A 196 7.21 18.43 -9.37
CA TRP A 196 8.11 17.41 -9.93
C TRP A 196 9.58 17.86 -9.98
N HIS A 197 9.85 19.10 -10.40
CA HIS A 197 11.21 19.63 -10.55
C HIS A 197 11.89 19.98 -9.23
N THR A 198 11.18 20.04 -8.11
CA THR A 198 11.77 20.30 -6.80
C THR A 198 11.92 19.03 -5.99
N ILE A 199 10.88 18.18 -5.95
CA ILE A 199 10.84 17.05 -5.02
C ILE A 199 11.74 15.90 -5.44
N ILE A 200 11.78 15.58 -6.74
CA ILE A 200 12.56 14.45 -7.23
C ILE A 200 14.06 14.70 -7.02
N PRO A 201 14.65 15.85 -7.42
CA PRO A 201 16.06 16.13 -7.13
C PRO A 201 16.39 16.12 -5.64
N TRP A 202 15.48 16.62 -4.79
CA TRP A 202 15.68 16.63 -3.34
C TRP A 202 15.74 15.21 -2.74
N ILE A 203 14.82 14.31 -3.12
CA ILE A 203 14.88 12.91 -2.64
C ILE A 203 16.16 12.22 -3.12
N ARG A 204 16.57 12.45 -4.38
CA ARG A 204 17.80 11.87 -4.94
C ARG A 204 19.09 12.37 -4.26
N GLN A 205 19.06 13.50 -3.56
CA GLN A 205 20.18 13.94 -2.72
C GLN A 205 20.27 13.15 -1.39
N ILE A 206 19.18 12.51 -0.97
CA ILE A 206 19.07 11.80 0.31
C ILE A 206 19.37 10.31 0.13
N THR A 207 18.88 9.71 -0.95
CA THR A 207 18.87 8.26 -1.14
C THR A 207 19.18 7.87 -2.57
N SER A 208 19.79 6.69 -2.71
CA SER A 208 19.98 6.01 -4.01
C SER A 208 18.99 4.86 -4.23
N LEU A 209 18.10 4.60 -3.27
CA LEU A 209 17.05 3.62 -3.45
C LEU A 209 16.18 3.97 -4.65
N PRO A 210 15.65 2.94 -5.35
CA PRO A 210 14.57 3.12 -6.31
C PRO A 210 13.45 4.00 -5.76
N LEU A 211 13.10 5.05 -6.50
CA LEU A 211 12.04 5.99 -6.19
C LEU A 211 10.84 5.73 -7.10
N TRP A 212 9.72 5.39 -6.49
CA TRP A 212 8.45 5.13 -7.15
C TRP A 212 7.43 6.20 -6.82
N ILE A 213 6.66 6.65 -7.80
CA ILE A 213 5.56 7.61 -7.57
C ILE A 213 4.24 6.86 -7.52
N LYS A 214 3.61 6.85 -6.34
CA LYS A 214 2.28 6.29 -6.12
C LYS A 214 1.22 7.39 -6.28
N GLY A 215 0.10 7.03 -6.89
CA GLY A 215 -1.04 7.93 -7.05
C GLY A 215 -1.21 8.47 -8.48
N VAL A 216 -0.42 7.95 -9.41
CA VAL A 216 -0.47 8.33 -10.83
C VAL A 216 -1.75 7.75 -11.44
N SER A 217 -2.53 8.58 -12.14
CA SER A 217 -3.80 8.16 -12.74
C SER A 217 -3.96 8.60 -14.21
N THR A 218 -2.99 9.32 -14.76
CA THR A 218 -3.02 9.87 -16.13
C THR A 218 -1.78 9.46 -16.91
N VAL A 219 -1.88 9.48 -18.25
CA VAL A 219 -0.73 9.19 -19.11
C VAL A 219 0.31 10.31 -19.00
N GLU A 220 -0.15 11.55 -18.90
CA GLU A 220 0.67 12.76 -18.79
C GLU A 220 1.55 12.72 -17.52
N ASP A 221 1.01 12.23 -16.40
CA ASP A 221 1.80 12.06 -15.17
C ASP A 221 2.82 10.91 -15.28
N VAL A 222 2.55 9.88 -16.09
CA VAL A 222 3.54 8.83 -16.41
C VAL A 222 4.67 9.41 -17.28
N GLU A 223 4.34 10.26 -18.26
CA GLU A 223 5.34 10.94 -19.08
C GLU A 223 6.22 11.88 -18.22
N LEU A 224 5.62 12.58 -17.26
CA LEU A 224 6.36 13.38 -16.28
C LEU A 224 7.27 12.50 -15.40
N ALA A 225 6.79 11.37 -14.92
CA ALA A 225 7.59 10.41 -14.16
C ALA A 225 8.84 9.97 -14.94
N ILE A 226 8.67 9.60 -16.21
CA ILE A 226 9.78 9.23 -17.12
C ILE A 226 10.74 10.42 -17.30
N LYS A 227 10.22 11.61 -17.61
CA LYS A 227 11.02 12.83 -17.81
C LYS A 227 11.87 13.18 -16.59
N HIS A 228 11.35 12.97 -15.38
CA HIS A 228 12.04 13.25 -14.13
C HIS A 228 12.92 12.09 -13.64
N GLY A 229 12.99 10.98 -14.37
CA GLY A 229 13.90 9.88 -14.08
C GLY A 229 13.58 9.14 -12.77
N VAL A 230 12.30 8.96 -12.44
CA VAL A 230 11.88 8.06 -11.35
C VAL A 230 11.94 6.61 -11.83
N ASP A 231 12.10 5.66 -10.90
CA ASP A 231 12.35 4.26 -11.22
C ASP A 231 11.07 3.45 -11.48
N GLY A 232 9.91 4.01 -11.13
CA GLY A 232 8.62 3.39 -11.41
C GLY A 232 7.43 4.24 -10.98
N VAL A 233 6.24 3.79 -11.39
CA VAL A 233 4.96 4.40 -11.02
C VAL A 233 4.03 3.32 -10.47
N LEU A 234 3.23 3.69 -9.47
CA LEU A 234 2.14 2.87 -8.96
C LEU A 234 0.80 3.56 -9.27
N ILE A 235 0.07 2.98 -10.22
CA ILE A 235 -1.26 3.43 -10.60
C ILE A 235 -2.22 3.23 -9.43
N SER A 236 -2.79 4.32 -8.94
CA SER A 236 -3.54 4.33 -7.68
C SER A 236 -4.40 5.58 -7.59
N ASN A 237 -5.64 5.43 -7.12
CA ASN A 237 -6.48 6.51 -6.62
C ASN A 237 -6.66 6.44 -5.09
N HIS A 238 -5.67 5.86 -4.40
CA HIS A 238 -5.65 5.67 -2.96
C HIS A 238 -6.80 4.81 -2.40
N GLY A 239 -7.41 3.96 -3.23
CA GLY A 239 -8.56 3.14 -2.85
C GLY A 239 -9.88 3.93 -2.86
N GLY A 240 -9.94 5.05 -3.58
CA GLY A 240 -11.10 5.94 -3.61
C GLY A 240 -11.27 6.73 -2.32
N ARG A 241 -10.16 7.05 -1.62
CA ARG A 241 -10.12 7.70 -0.30
C ARG A 241 -9.65 9.14 -0.37
#